data_AF-A0A7S4GEC1-F1
#
_entry.id   AF-A0A7S4GEC1-F1
#
_cell.length_a   1.000
_cell.length_b   1.000
_cell.length_c   1.000
_cell.angle_alpha   90.00
_cell.angle_beta   90.00
_cell.angle_gamma   90.00
#
_symmetry.space_group_name_H-M   'P 1'
#
loop_
_entity.id
_entity.type
_entity.pdbx_description
1 polymer ?
#
loop_
_entity_poly.entity_id
_entity_poly.type
_entity_poly.pdbx_seq_one_letter_code
_entity_poly.pdbx_strand_id
1 'polypeptide(L)'
;MAPVPNAFDAASAPAPPGDPADPRAVWQAQALKWELDTLGAEPEAAYAGPRLTFPLTPAQVELLGLHFARHPETPLHDIYLCKILTEARDLFARAPRVQPLQCRAQGHQKLVIAGDLHGHLPDLLTIFAEYGLP
;
A
#
# COMPACT_ATOMS: atom_id res chain seq x y z
N MET A 1 -27.08 -10.29 -37.96
CA MET A 1 -25.69 -9.82 -37.81
C MET A 1 -25.31 -10.08 -36.36
N ALA A 2 -24.58 -11.16 -36.08
CA ALA A 2 -24.18 -11.49 -34.71
C ALA A 2 -23.10 -10.50 -34.25
N PRO A 3 -23.10 -10.04 -32.99
CA PRO A 3 -22.06 -9.15 -32.50
C PRO A 3 -20.70 -9.88 -32.51
N VAL A 4 -19.70 -9.20 -33.07
CA VAL A 4 -18.30 -9.66 -33.05
C VAL A 4 -17.83 -9.62 -31.60
N PRO A 5 -17.29 -10.72 -31.03
CA PRO A 5 -16.80 -10.71 -29.66
C PRO A 5 -15.65 -9.71 -29.52
N ASN A 6 -15.76 -8.83 -28.52
CA ASN A 6 -14.79 -7.78 -28.26
C ASN A 6 -13.54 -8.42 -27.62
N ALA A 7 -12.36 -8.13 -28.16
CA ALA A 7 -11.09 -8.72 -27.70
C ALA A 7 -10.75 -8.37 -26.22
N PHE A 8 -11.49 -7.45 -25.61
CA PHE A 8 -11.36 -7.05 -24.21
C PHE A 8 -12.02 -8.00 -23.19
N ASP A 9 -12.94 -8.87 -23.62
CA ASP A 9 -13.61 -9.80 -22.69
C ASP A 9 -12.70 -10.97 -22.25
N ALA A 10 -11.55 -11.16 -22.90
CA ALA A 10 -10.60 -12.24 -22.62
C ALA A 10 -9.60 -11.92 -21.49
N ALA A 11 -9.60 -10.71 -20.92
CA ALA A 11 -8.57 -10.27 -19.97
C ALA A 11 -8.96 -10.40 -18.48
N SER A 12 -10.04 -11.13 -18.16
CA SER A 12 -10.53 -11.31 -16.77
C SER A 12 -10.03 -12.60 -16.10
N ALA A 13 -8.86 -13.11 -16.49
CA ALA A 13 -8.19 -14.11 -15.68
C ALA A 13 -7.40 -13.38 -14.57
N PRO A 14 -7.59 -13.73 -13.28
CA PRO A 14 -6.66 -13.26 -12.25
C PRO A 14 -5.25 -13.66 -12.68
N ALA A 15 -4.31 -12.73 -12.60
CA ALA A 15 -2.90 -13.07 -12.81
C ALA A 15 -2.59 -14.27 -11.89
N PRO A 16 -1.95 -15.34 -12.40
CA PRO A 16 -1.60 -16.46 -11.55
C PRO A 16 -0.81 -15.90 -10.36
N PRO A 17 -1.08 -16.38 -9.12
CA PRO A 17 -0.22 -16.04 -7.99
C PRO A 17 1.21 -16.29 -8.45
N GLY A 18 2.09 -15.31 -8.23
CA GLY A 18 3.49 -15.42 -8.62
C GLY A 18 4.01 -16.79 -8.26
N ASP A 19 4.68 -17.44 -9.21
CA ASP A 19 5.09 -18.84 -9.10
C ASP A 19 5.73 -19.07 -7.72
N PRO A 20 5.16 -19.93 -6.85
CA PRO A 20 5.74 -20.23 -5.54
C PRO A 20 7.13 -20.89 -5.67
N ALA A 21 7.53 -21.30 -6.87
CA ALA A 21 8.87 -21.77 -7.18
C ALA A 21 9.86 -20.66 -7.58
N ASP A 22 9.42 -19.38 -7.74
CA ASP A 22 10.36 -18.27 -7.90
C ASP A 22 11.12 -18.08 -6.58
N PRO A 23 12.43 -18.38 -6.52
CA PRO A 23 13.19 -18.27 -5.30
C PRO A 23 13.11 -16.85 -4.74
N ARG A 24 13.06 -15.82 -5.60
CA ARG A 24 13.07 -14.40 -5.18
C ARG A 24 11.81 -14.02 -4.40
N ALA A 25 10.66 -14.56 -4.76
CA ALA A 25 9.40 -14.31 -4.05
C ALA A 25 9.39 -15.01 -2.66
N VAL A 26 9.95 -16.22 -2.59
CA VAL A 26 10.06 -17.00 -1.34
C VAL A 26 11.03 -16.35 -0.36
N TRP A 27 12.19 -15.87 -0.84
CA TRP A 27 13.18 -15.17 0.00
C TRP A 27 12.61 -13.91 0.64
N GLN A 28 11.89 -13.08 -0.13
CA GLN A 28 11.32 -11.83 0.38
C GLN A 28 10.21 -12.07 1.40
N ALA A 29 9.38 -13.09 1.19
CA ALA A 29 8.28 -13.39 2.09
C ALA A 29 8.74 -13.98 3.43
N GLN A 30 9.73 -14.88 3.39
CA GLN A 30 10.33 -15.46 4.59
C GLN A 30 11.19 -14.45 5.37
N ALA A 31 11.87 -13.53 4.68
CA ALA A 31 12.69 -12.50 5.32
C ALA A 31 11.87 -11.57 6.24
N LEU A 32 10.75 -11.01 5.73
CA LEU A 32 9.90 -10.12 6.53
C LEU A 32 9.25 -10.83 7.72
N LYS A 33 8.84 -12.10 7.54
CA LYS A 33 8.28 -12.91 8.62
C LYS A 33 9.32 -13.22 9.70
N TRP A 34 10.54 -13.58 9.28
CA TRP A 34 11.67 -13.79 10.18
C TRP A 34 12.01 -12.52 10.96
N GLU A 35 12.03 -11.35 10.30
CA GLU A 35 12.28 -10.06 10.97
C GLU A 35 11.19 -9.75 12.01
N LEU A 36 9.91 -9.96 11.68
CA LEU A 36 8.81 -9.80 12.62
C LEU A 36 8.95 -10.70 13.85
N ASP A 37 9.30 -11.97 13.65
CA ASP A 37 9.52 -12.92 14.75
C ASP A 37 10.74 -12.54 15.62
N THR A 38 11.72 -11.85 15.03
CA THR A 38 12.97 -11.41 15.70
C THR A 38 12.81 -10.10 16.46
N LEU A 39 12.03 -9.15 15.93
CA LEU A 39 11.85 -7.81 16.49
C LEU A 39 10.95 -7.78 17.74
N GLY A 40 10.25 -8.87 18.07
CA GLY A 40 9.34 -8.93 19.21
C GLY A 40 7.96 -8.30 18.94
N ALA A 41 7.12 -8.22 19.98
CA ALA A 41 5.70 -7.89 19.81
C ALA A 41 5.38 -6.38 19.79
N GLU A 42 6.05 -5.56 20.60
CA GLU A 42 5.69 -4.16 20.82
C GLU A 42 6.93 -3.25 21.04
N PRO A 43 6.88 -1.96 20.62
CA PRO A 43 7.94 -0.98 20.87
C PRO A 43 8.15 -0.74 22.35
N GLU A 44 9.39 -0.41 22.78
CA GLU A 44 9.64 -0.03 24.18
C GLU A 44 8.77 1.16 24.60
N ALA A 45 8.53 1.28 25.91
CA ALA A 45 7.77 2.40 26.48
C ALA A 45 8.39 3.78 26.15
N ALA A 46 9.70 3.83 25.88
CA ALA A 46 10.44 5.03 25.52
C ALA A 46 10.23 5.50 24.06
N TYR A 47 9.62 4.68 23.19
CA TYR A 47 9.35 5.08 21.81
C TYR A 47 8.33 6.23 21.77
N ALA A 48 8.78 7.38 21.26
CA ALA A 48 8.02 8.62 21.17
C ALA A 48 7.31 8.83 19.82
N GLY A 49 7.45 7.88 18.89
CA GLY A 49 6.79 7.95 17.58
C GLY A 49 5.36 7.40 17.59
N PRO A 50 4.71 7.34 16.43
CA PRO A 50 3.32 6.91 16.30
C PRO A 50 3.17 5.42 16.59
N ARG A 51 2.20 5.09 17.45
CA ARG A 51 1.83 3.70 17.77
C ARG A 51 0.66 3.25 16.92
N LEU A 52 0.88 2.19 16.14
CA LEU A 52 -0.10 1.66 15.21
C LEU A 52 -0.78 0.41 15.77
N THR A 53 -2.06 0.26 15.45
CA THR A 53 -2.85 -0.94 15.67
C THR A 53 -3.28 -1.49 14.32
N PHE A 54 -3.29 -2.81 14.19
CA PHE A 54 -3.64 -3.48 12.94
C PHE A 54 -4.99 -4.19 13.08
N PRO A 55 -5.85 -4.16 12.04
CA PRO A 55 -5.64 -3.54 10.72
C PRO A 55 -5.61 -2.01 10.78
N LEU A 56 -4.85 -1.37 9.87
CA LEU A 56 -4.70 0.08 9.85
C LEU A 56 -6.04 0.78 9.63
N THR A 57 -6.32 1.76 10.49
CA THR A 57 -7.50 2.62 10.34
C THR A 57 -7.17 3.88 9.52
N PRO A 58 -8.14 4.50 8.82
CA PRO A 58 -7.91 5.75 8.09
C PRO A 58 -7.32 6.85 8.99
N ALA A 59 -7.83 6.97 10.22
CA ALA A 59 -7.30 7.93 11.20
C ALA A 59 -5.82 7.69 11.55
N GLN A 60 -5.36 6.44 11.54
CA GLN A 60 -3.94 6.13 11.77
C GLN A 60 -3.07 6.49 10.57
N VAL A 61 -3.57 6.35 9.35
CA VAL A 61 -2.88 6.78 8.14
C VAL A 61 -2.73 8.31 8.12
N GLU A 62 -3.77 9.04 8.50
CA GLU A 62 -3.71 10.49 8.68
C GLU A 62 -2.67 10.91 9.73
N LEU A 63 -2.66 10.23 10.88
CA LEU A 63 -1.68 10.46 11.93
C LEU A 63 -0.25 10.19 11.45
N LEU A 64 -0.02 9.13 10.65
CA LEU A 64 1.28 8.86 10.04
C LEU A 64 1.70 9.96 9.07
N GLY A 65 0.81 10.40 8.20
CA GLY A 65 1.10 11.51 7.26
C GLY A 65 1.47 12.79 8.01
N LEU A 66 0.72 13.13 9.06
CA LEU A 66 1.00 14.28 9.91
C LEU A 66 2.31 14.13 10.69
N HIS A 67 2.59 12.93 11.18
CA HIS A 67 3.83 12.61 11.90
C HIS A 67 5.04 12.82 10.99
N PHE A 68 5.05 12.26 9.78
CA PHE A 68 6.17 12.45 8.85
C PHE A 68 6.28 13.89 8.35
N ALA A 69 5.17 14.63 8.28
CA ALA A 69 5.19 16.06 7.94
C ALA A 69 5.81 16.94 9.04
N ARG A 70 5.54 16.64 10.31
CA ARG A 70 5.95 17.48 11.46
C ARG A 70 7.24 17.02 12.15
N HIS A 71 7.53 15.73 12.08
CA HIS A 71 8.62 15.06 12.78
C HIS A 71 9.44 14.17 11.83
N PRO A 72 10.05 14.74 10.77
CA PRO A 72 10.82 13.96 9.80
C PRO A 72 12.02 13.23 10.43
N GLU A 73 12.55 13.76 11.54
CA GLU A 73 13.67 13.17 12.28
C GLU A 73 13.27 11.96 13.14
N THR A 74 11.97 11.72 13.36
CA THR A 74 11.47 10.62 14.18
C THR A 74 10.97 9.50 13.28
N PRO A 75 11.80 8.46 13.02
CA PRO A 75 11.40 7.35 12.17
C PRO A 75 10.27 6.53 12.79
N LEU A 76 9.53 5.83 11.93
CA LEU A 76 8.57 4.82 12.36
C LEU A 76 9.33 3.59 12.88
N HIS A 77 8.85 3.01 13.98
CA HIS A 77 9.42 1.79 14.53
C HIS A 77 9.43 0.63 13.52
N ASP A 78 10.52 -0.14 13.48
CA ASP A 78 10.74 -1.22 12.52
C ASP A 78 9.63 -2.28 12.52
N ILE A 79 9.16 -2.69 13.71
CA ILE A 79 7.99 -3.59 13.85
C ILE A 79 6.77 -3.08 13.05
N TYR A 80 6.46 -1.79 13.16
CA TYR A 80 5.32 -1.21 12.46
C TYR A 80 5.58 -1.14 10.95
N LEU A 81 6.80 -0.81 10.54
CA LEU A 81 7.21 -0.84 9.14
C LEU A 81 7.08 -2.24 8.53
N CYS A 82 7.62 -3.27 9.19
CA CYS A 82 7.53 -4.66 8.73
C CYS A 82 6.06 -5.14 8.67
N LYS A 83 5.21 -4.76 9.62
CA LYS A 83 3.77 -5.07 9.59
C LYS A 83 3.09 -4.42 8.38
N ILE A 84 3.32 -3.13 8.12
CA ILE A 84 2.77 -2.42 6.95
C ILE A 84 3.22 -3.08 5.64
N LEU A 85 4.52 -3.33 5.49
CA LEU A 85 5.08 -3.94 4.29
C LEU A 85 4.53 -5.36 4.05
N THR A 86 4.32 -6.13 5.12
CA THR A 86 3.75 -7.47 5.04
C THR A 86 2.30 -7.43 4.57
N GLU A 87 1.46 -6.58 5.18
CA GLU A 87 0.07 -6.43 4.76
C GLU A 87 -0.04 -5.90 3.32
N ALA A 88 0.77 -4.91 2.96
CA ALA A 88 0.80 -4.34 1.61
C ALA A 88 1.23 -5.40 0.57
N ARG A 89 2.28 -6.16 0.85
CA ARG A 89 2.73 -7.27 -0.01
C ARG A 89 1.61 -8.28 -0.22
N ASP A 90 0.96 -8.72 0.85
CA ASP A 90 -0.08 -9.75 0.76
C ASP A 90 -1.32 -9.24 0.00
N LEU A 91 -1.61 -7.94 0.09
CA LEU A 91 -2.66 -7.29 -0.69
C LEU A 91 -2.26 -7.22 -2.18
N PHE A 92 -1.05 -6.76 -2.51
CA PHE A 92 -0.58 -6.65 -3.89
C PHE A 92 -0.35 -8.01 -4.56
N ALA A 93 0.06 -9.04 -3.82
CA ALA A 93 0.23 -10.39 -4.34
C ALA A 93 -1.09 -11.02 -4.82
N ARG A 94 -2.23 -10.56 -4.28
CA ARG A 94 -3.57 -11.00 -4.67
C ARG A 94 -4.20 -10.11 -5.75
N ALA A 95 -3.60 -8.96 -6.05
CA ALA A 95 -4.14 -8.01 -7.01
C ALA A 95 -3.84 -8.44 -8.46
N PRO A 96 -4.77 -8.22 -9.41
CA PRO A 96 -4.50 -8.48 -10.82
C PRO A 96 -3.45 -7.49 -11.36
N ARG A 97 -2.62 -7.95 -12.31
CA ARG A 97 -1.61 -7.10 -12.97
C ARG A 97 -2.20 -5.87 -13.65
N VAL A 98 -3.42 -6.02 -14.18
CA VAL A 98 -4.19 -4.92 -14.78
C VAL A 98 -5.43 -4.72 -13.91
N GLN A 99 -5.56 -3.53 -13.34
CA GLN A 99 -6.70 -3.16 -12.52
C GLN A 99 -7.67 -2.33 -13.35
N PRO A 100 -8.83 -2.89 -13.74
CA PRO A 100 -9.84 -2.11 -14.47
C PRO A 100 -10.48 -1.09 -13.52
N LEU A 101 -10.31 0.20 -13.81
CA LEU A 101 -10.96 1.28 -13.08
C LEU A 101 -12.24 1.66 -13.80
N GLN A 102 -13.38 1.51 -13.14
CA GLN A 102 -14.67 1.97 -13.63
C GLN A 102 -15.01 3.33 -13.02
N CYS A 103 -14.74 4.40 -13.74
CA CYS A 103 -15.23 5.73 -13.37
C CYS A 103 -16.73 5.80 -13.70
N ARG A 104 -17.61 5.76 -12.70
CA ARG A 104 -19.06 5.90 -12.94
C ARG A 104 -19.35 7.31 -13.43
N ALA A 105 -19.89 7.44 -14.65
CA ALA A 105 -20.26 8.71 -15.26
C ALA A 105 -21.42 9.47 -14.57
N GLN A 106 -22.04 8.90 -13.53
CA GLN A 106 -23.24 9.44 -12.86
C GLN A 106 -22.99 9.97 -11.45
N GLY A 107 -21.73 10.13 -11.03
CA GLY A 107 -21.38 10.74 -9.76
C GLY A 107 -20.16 11.64 -9.91
N HIS A 108 -20.04 12.65 -9.06
CA HIS A 108 -18.84 13.51 -8.94
C HIS A 108 -17.64 12.73 -8.36
N GLN A 109 -17.34 11.54 -8.88
CA GLN A 109 -16.14 10.80 -8.52
C GLN A 109 -14.95 11.43 -9.26
N LYS A 110 -14.10 12.12 -8.50
CA LYS A 110 -12.86 12.71 -8.98
C LYS A 110 -11.74 11.69 -8.80
N LEU A 111 -11.18 11.19 -9.91
CA LEU A 111 -9.97 10.39 -9.90
C LEU A 111 -8.77 11.33 -10.09
N VAL A 112 -7.79 11.26 -9.20
CA VAL A 112 -6.53 12.00 -9.31
C VAL A 112 -5.43 11.02 -9.70
N ILE A 113 -4.76 11.30 -10.82
CA ILE A 113 -3.63 10.51 -11.31
C ILE A 113 -2.37 11.30 -10.99
N ALA A 114 -1.57 10.79 -10.06
CA ALA A 114 -0.25 11.33 -9.75
C ALA A 114 0.82 10.60 -10.57
N GLY A 115 1.84 11.34 -11.03
CA GLY A 115 3.03 10.77 -11.65
C GLY A 115 4.08 10.36 -10.61
N ASP A 116 5.34 10.36 -11.01
CA ASP A 116 6.44 9.97 -10.14
C ASP A 116 6.67 11.00 -9.02
N LEU A 117 6.78 10.50 -7.79
CA LEU A 117 7.08 11.32 -6.60
C LEU A 117 8.54 11.22 -6.16
N HIS A 118 9.28 10.20 -6.61
CA HIS A 118 10.70 9.96 -6.29
C HIS A 118 11.07 10.07 -4.80
N GLY A 119 10.14 9.76 -3.88
CA GLY A 119 10.38 9.84 -2.44
C GLY A 119 10.32 11.26 -1.86
N HIS A 120 9.87 12.25 -2.63
CA HIS A 120 9.66 13.60 -2.14
C HIS A 120 8.31 13.71 -1.42
N LEU A 121 8.33 13.43 -0.11
CA LEU A 121 7.17 13.48 0.76
C LEU A 121 6.40 14.84 0.72
N PRO A 122 7.07 16.01 0.68
CA PRO A 122 6.36 17.29 0.61
C PRO A 122 5.43 17.42 -0.60
N ASP A 123 5.80 16.87 -1.77
CA ASP A 123 4.93 16.89 -2.95
C ASP A 123 3.69 16.02 -2.75
N LEU A 124 3.86 14.84 -2.14
CA LEU A 124 2.74 13.96 -1.81
C LEU A 124 1.76 14.64 -0.85
N LEU A 125 2.27 15.32 0.18
CA LEU A 125 1.43 16.07 1.12
C LEU A 125 0.71 17.24 0.46
N THR A 126 1.32 17.87 -0.55
CA THR A 126 0.71 18.95 -1.34
C THR A 126 -0.47 18.42 -2.16
N ILE A 127 -0.32 17.24 -2.79
CA ILE A 127 -1.43 16.57 -3.49
C ILE A 127 -2.58 16.30 -2.52
N PHE A 128 -2.31 15.81 -1.31
CA PHE A 128 -3.37 15.57 -0.32
C PHE A 128 -4.04 16.86 0.17
N ALA A 129 -3.30 17.96 0.29
CA ALA A 129 -3.87 19.25 0.67
C ALA A 129 -4.80 19.82 -0.42
N GLU A 130 -4.48 19.59 -1.70
CA GLU A 130 -5.26 20.12 -2.83
C GLU A 130 -6.47 19.24 -3.19
N TYR A 131 -6.34 17.92 -3.06
CA TYR A 131 -7.32 16.95 -3.55
C TYR A 131 -8.04 16.16 -2.45
N GLY A 132 -7.59 16.28 -1.20
CA GLY A 132 -8.05 15.49 -0.07
C GLY A 132 -7.24 14.22 0.13
N LEU A 133 -7.50 13.54 1.24
CA LEU A 133 -6.88 12.26 1.58
C LEU A 133 -7.52 11.12 0.76
N PRO A 134 -6.74 10.09 0.38
CA PRO A 134 -7.22 8.93 -0.37
C PRO A 134 -8.15 8.01 0.42
#